data_AF-F2HHG8-F1
#
_entry.id   AF-F2HHG8-F1
#
_cell.length_a   1.000
_cell.length_b   1.000
_cell.length_c   1.000
_cell.angle_alpha   90.00
_cell.angle_beta   90.00
_cell.angle_gamma   90.00
#
_symmetry.space_group_name_H-M   'P 1'
#
loop_
_entity.id
_entity.type
_entity.pdbx_description
1 polymer ?
#
loop_
_entity_poly.entity_id
_entity_poly.type
_entity_poly.pdbx_seq_one_letter_code
_entity_poly.pdbx_strand_id
1 'polypeptide(L)'
;MNRIGLPTKDLNLKKIKIFKILERTGILLKVHRSGSVPKIIKTFFSFKNFEDLIWFTRPDRWSFQGLFAVSKLFMKNLNDIKKKRFFSLIFLPRLQEVVFKFRISASYMNLIYKLAKIENKTFVSSIILPFFKSINCSKKECVILIFFLLKIPFQVKYTEWILSEILKISQIRLKCLFLRAFLTKKYKISNKMLDTLVDFFAEKIKCKNIIFLKCYIIFLKNYSCFLCLENKKRLFNLPEKKTIYVKN
;
A
#
# COMPACT_ATOMS: atom_id res chain seq x y z
N MET A 1 46.94 -15.76 -40.30
CA MET A 1 45.63 -15.49 -40.95
C MET A 1 44.68 -14.91 -39.90
N ASN A 2 44.64 -13.58 -39.77
CA ASN A 2 43.78 -12.84 -38.85
C ASN A 2 42.86 -11.92 -39.67
N ARG A 3 41.57 -12.24 -39.85
CA ARG A 3 40.51 -11.27 -40.18
C ARG A 3 39.12 -11.85 -39.91
N ILE A 4 38.57 -11.64 -38.71
CA ILE A 4 37.12 -11.41 -38.51
C ILE A 4 36.97 -10.39 -37.38
N GLY A 5 37.30 -9.13 -37.67
CA GLY A 5 36.98 -7.99 -36.82
C GLY A 5 35.82 -7.22 -37.43
N LEU A 6 34.59 -7.44 -36.93
CA LEU A 6 33.42 -6.55 -36.85
C LEU A 6 32.23 -7.39 -36.31
N PRO A 7 31.40 -6.90 -35.36
CA PRO A 7 30.94 -5.52 -35.31
C PRO A 7 30.83 -4.92 -33.88
N THR A 8 31.84 -4.16 -33.45
CA THR A 8 31.71 -3.29 -32.27
C THR A 8 30.84 -2.05 -32.58
N LYS A 9 30.90 -1.52 -33.80
CA LYS A 9 30.12 -0.35 -34.24
C LYS A 9 28.62 -0.65 -34.37
N ASP A 10 28.21 -1.77 -34.97
CA ASP A 10 26.77 -2.06 -35.17
C ASP A 10 26.04 -2.42 -33.88
N LEU A 11 26.72 -3.09 -32.95
CA LEU A 11 26.20 -3.33 -31.61
C LEU A 11 25.99 -2.01 -30.86
N ASN A 12 26.92 -1.07 -31.00
CA ASN A 12 26.81 0.27 -30.42
C ASN A 12 25.67 1.07 -31.06
N LEU A 13 25.51 1.00 -32.39
CA LEU A 13 24.40 1.65 -33.12
C LEU A 13 23.02 1.10 -32.71
N LYS A 14 22.89 -0.22 -32.54
CA LYS A 14 21.64 -0.85 -32.05
C LYS A 14 21.32 -0.40 -30.62
N LYS A 15 22.31 -0.35 -29.74
CA LYS A 15 22.14 0.18 -28.36
C LYS A 15 21.66 1.63 -28.39
N ILE A 16 22.30 2.50 -29.18
CA ILE A 16 21.91 3.92 -29.32
C ILE A 16 20.46 4.06 -29.81
N LYS A 17 20.04 3.25 -30.78
CA LYS A 17 18.64 3.25 -31.27
C LYS A 17 17.66 2.89 -30.16
N ILE A 18 17.94 1.86 -29.37
CA ILE A 18 17.10 1.45 -28.24
C ILE A 18 17.01 2.57 -27.21
N PHE A 19 18.14 3.19 -26.85
CA PHE A 19 18.14 4.33 -25.91
C PHE A 19 17.25 5.48 -26.39
N LYS A 20 17.35 5.87 -27.67
CA LYS A 20 16.48 6.91 -28.25
C LYS A 20 15.00 6.54 -28.19
N ILE A 21 14.65 5.26 -28.36
CA ILE A 21 13.27 4.78 -28.25
C ILE A 21 12.78 4.86 -26.79
N LEU A 22 13.61 4.46 -25.82
CA LEU A 22 13.28 4.52 -24.40
C LEU A 22 13.08 5.98 -23.93
N GLU A 23 13.95 6.87 -24.35
CA GLU A 23 13.85 8.30 -24.05
C GLU A 23 12.55 8.90 -24.62
N ARG A 24 12.26 8.65 -25.90
CA ARG A 24 10.99 9.06 -26.54
C ARG A 24 9.77 8.48 -25.82
N THR A 25 9.87 7.25 -25.34
CA THR A 25 8.80 6.62 -24.56
C THR A 25 8.56 7.36 -23.24
N GLY A 26 9.62 7.78 -22.57
CA GLY A 26 9.52 8.62 -21.37
C GLY A 26 8.81 9.95 -21.64
N ILE A 27 9.12 10.61 -22.76
CA ILE A 27 8.47 11.86 -23.18
C ILE A 27 6.96 11.64 -23.39
N LEU A 28 6.58 10.52 -24.05
CA LEU A 28 5.16 10.19 -24.25
C LEU A 28 4.44 9.92 -22.91
N LEU A 29 5.08 9.22 -21.97
CA LEU A 29 4.50 8.92 -20.66
C LEU A 29 4.38 10.16 -19.76
N LYS A 30 5.26 11.15 -19.94
CA LYS A 30 5.18 12.44 -19.26
C LYS A 30 3.88 13.19 -19.57
N VAL A 31 3.39 13.12 -20.81
CA VAL A 31 2.15 13.81 -21.24
C VAL A 31 0.93 12.89 -21.32
N HIS A 32 1.10 11.60 -21.00
CA HIS A 32 0.02 10.60 -21.08
C HIS A 32 -1.19 10.99 -20.21
N ARG A 33 -2.38 10.92 -20.80
CA ARG A 33 -3.65 11.16 -20.09
C ARG A 33 -4.59 9.97 -20.20
N SER A 34 -4.67 9.37 -21.39
CA SER A 34 -5.58 8.29 -21.72
C SER A 34 -5.02 7.47 -22.90
N GLY A 35 -5.69 6.38 -23.25
CA GLY A 35 -5.30 5.53 -24.36
C GLY A 35 -4.30 4.43 -23.99
N SER A 36 -3.78 3.78 -25.03
CA SER A 36 -2.89 2.64 -24.86
C SER A 36 -1.48 3.07 -24.44
N VAL A 37 -0.82 2.19 -23.67
CA VAL A 37 0.57 2.37 -23.26
C VAL A 37 1.49 2.02 -24.45
N PRO A 38 2.60 2.76 -24.67
CA PRO A 38 3.53 2.47 -25.76
C PRO A 38 3.95 1.00 -25.82
N LYS A 39 3.95 0.42 -27.03
CA LYS A 39 4.18 -1.02 -27.26
C LYS A 39 5.49 -1.52 -26.64
N ILE A 40 6.54 -0.69 -26.64
CA ILE A 40 7.83 -1.05 -26.05
C ILE A 40 7.74 -1.45 -24.58
N ILE A 41 6.79 -0.89 -23.81
CA ILE A 41 6.66 -1.22 -22.39
C ILE A 41 6.17 -2.66 -22.19
N LYS A 42 5.46 -3.23 -23.18
CA LYS A 42 5.06 -4.64 -23.15
C LYS A 42 6.25 -5.58 -23.32
N THR A 43 7.35 -5.15 -23.95
CA THR A 43 8.53 -6.01 -24.11
C THR A 43 9.27 -6.19 -22.78
N PHE A 44 9.09 -5.26 -21.82
CA PHE A 44 9.76 -5.29 -20.51
C PHE A 44 9.42 -6.52 -19.68
N PHE A 45 8.29 -7.17 -19.94
CA PHE A 45 7.88 -8.38 -19.21
C PHE A 45 8.90 -9.51 -19.30
N SER A 46 9.53 -9.66 -20.47
CA SER A 46 10.45 -10.76 -20.75
C SER A 46 11.86 -10.52 -20.20
N PHE A 47 12.26 -9.26 -19.99
CA PHE A 47 13.61 -8.93 -19.53
C PHE A 47 13.80 -9.22 -18.04
N LYS A 48 14.93 -9.83 -17.68
CA LYS A 48 15.29 -10.07 -16.26
C LYS A 48 15.53 -8.75 -15.52
N ASN A 49 16.29 -7.83 -16.13
CA ASN A 49 16.65 -6.52 -15.57
C ASN A 49 15.79 -5.43 -16.22
N PHE A 50 14.46 -5.57 -16.08
CA PHE A 50 13.52 -4.62 -16.67
C PHE A 50 13.54 -3.26 -15.93
N GLU A 51 14.02 -3.25 -14.69
CA GLU A 51 14.20 -2.06 -13.85
C GLU A 51 15.12 -1.03 -14.52
N ASP A 52 16.25 -1.49 -15.08
CA ASP A 52 17.21 -0.64 -15.78
C ASP A 52 16.57 -0.01 -17.04
N LEU A 53 15.81 -0.80 -17.80
CA LEU A 53 15.11 -0.32 -18.99
C LEU A 53 14.07 0.76 -18.66
N ILE A 54 13.34 0.57 -17.56
CA ILE A 54 12.37 1.56 -17.10
C ILE A 54 13.08 2.82 -16.63
N TRP A 55 14.23 2.69 -15.96
CA TRP A 55 14.96 3.86 -15.49
C TRP A 55 15.29 4.86 -16.61
N PHE A 56 15.66 4.36 -17.79
CA PHE A 56 15.91 5.21 -18.97
C PHE A 56 14.68 5.97 -19.47
N THR A 57 13.47 5.50 -19.17
CA THR A 57 12.23 6.20 -19.51
C THR A 57 11.85 7.30 -18.49
N ARG A 58 12.69 7.54 -17.47
CA ARG A 58 12.49 8.56 -16.41
C ARG A 58 11.12 8.45 -15.74
N PRO A 59 10.86 7.38 -14.96
CA PRO A 59 9.56 7.16 -14.32
C PRO A 59 9.20 8.24 -13.29
N ASP A 60 10.18 8.96 -12.76
CA ASP A 60 10.02 10.16 -11.93
C ASP A 60 9.27 11.28 -12.65
N ARG A 61 9.41 11.37 -13.98
CA ARG A 61 8.79 12.41 -14.82
C ARG A 61 7.47 11.97 -15.43
N TRP A 62 7.04 10.72 -15.24
CA TRP A 62 5.77 10.28 -15.78
C TRP A 62 4.60 11.05 -15.17
N SER A 63 3.58 11.27 -16.00
CA SER A 63 2.26 11.68 -15.52
C SER A 63 1.70 10.61 -14.58
N PHE A 64 0.84 11.01 -13.65
CA PHE A 64 0.20 10.06 -12.74
C PHE A 64 -0.69 9.05 -13.48
N GLN A 65 -1.36 9.51 -14.55
CA GLN A 65 -2.16 8.66 -15.44
C GLN A 65 -1.28 7.67 -16.20
N GLY A 66 -0.13 8.10 -16.72
CA GLY A 66 0.85 7.24 -17.38
C GLY A 66 1.42 6.19 -16.42
N LEU A 67 1.82 6.60 -15.22
CA LEU A 67 2.25 5.69 -14.15
C LEU A 67 1.17 4.63 -13.89
N PHE A 68 -0.07 5.06 -13.68
CA PHE A 68 -1.18 4.15 -13.43
C PHE A 68 -1.42 3.17 -14.58
N ALA A 69 -1.40 3.65 -15.82
CA ALA A 69 -1.60 2.82 -17.01
C ALA A 69 -0.53 1.74 -17.12
N VAL A 70 0.74 2.09 -16.88
CA VAL A 70 1.86 1.15 -16.82
C VAL A 70 1.72 0.18 -15.65
N SER A 71 1.42 0.68 -14.44
CA SER A 71 1.21 -0.15 -13.25
C SER A 71 0.10 -1.18 -13.45
N LYS A 72 -1.00 -0.79 -14.11
CA LYS A 72 -2.13 -1.68 -14.41
C LYS A 72 -1.73 -2.80 -15.37
N LEU A 73 -0.94 -2.45 -16.39
CA LEU A 73 -0.38 -3.39 -17.35
C LEU A 73 0.60 -4.37 -16.66
N PHE A 74 1.41 -3.86 -15.74
CA PHE A 74 2.42 -4.63 -15.01
C PHE A 74 1.82 -5.56 -13.97
N MET A 75 0.80 -5.13 -13.23
CA MET A 75 0.09 -6.00 -12.28
C MET A 75 -0.56 -7.20 -12.96
N LYS A 76 -0.94 -7.10 -14.22
CA LYS A 76 -1.56 -8.23 -14.92
C LYS A 76 -0.53 -9.22 -15.45
N ASN A 77 0.61 -8.72 -15.93
CA ASN A 77 1.47 -9.50 -16.81
C ASN A 77 2.84 -9.86 -16.22
N LEU A 78 3.30 -9.17 -15.17
CA LEU A 78 4.58 -9.49 -14.53
C LEU A 78 4.47 -10.71 -13.61
N ASN A 79 5.61 -11.27 -13.23
CA ASN A 79 5.70 -12.25 -12.16
C ASN A 79 5.71 -11.56 -10.80
N ASP A 80 5.26 -12.22 -9.72
CA ASP A 80 5.18 -11.67 -8.36
C ASP A 80 6.46 -10.95 -7.90
N ILE A 81 7.63 -11.51 -8.21
CA ILE A 81 8.93 -10.91 -7.85
C ILE A 81 9.12 -9.57 -8.56
N LYS A 82 8.91 -9.54 -9.88
CA LYS A 82 9.04 -8.32 -10.69
C LYS A 82 8.00 -7.28 -10.30
N LYS A 83 6.77 -7.70 -10.00
CA LYS A 83 5.71 -6.83 -9.47
C LYS A 83 6.16 -6.15 -8.19
N LYS A 84 6.59 -6.93 -7.20
CA LYS A 84 7.07 -6.39 -5.92
C LYS A 84 8.17 -5.35 -6.12
N ARG A 85 9.16 -5.64 -6.96
CA ARG A 85 10.25 -4.72 -7.28
C ARG A 85 9.74 -3.42 -7.93
N PHE A 86 8.90 -3.52 -8.97
CA PHE A 86 8.34 -2.34 -9.63
C PHE A 86 7.52 -1.46 -8.66
N PHE A 87 6.65 -2.08 -7.86
CA PHE A 87 5.83 -1.33 -6.92
C PHE A 87 6.63 -0.71 -5.79
N SER A 88 7.65 -1.41 -5.29
CA SER A 88 8.52 -0.92 -4.22
C SER A 88 9.49 0.18 -4.69
N LEU A 89 10.07 0.05 -5.90
CA LEU A 89 11.14 0.93 -6.37
C LEU A 89 10.63 2.13 -7.18
N ILE A 90 9.50 1.98 -7.87
CA ILE A 90 9.01 3.00 -8.81
C ILE A 90 7.67 3.57 -8.35
N PHE A 91 6.66 2.73 -8.16
CA PHE A 91 5.30 3.23 -7.86
C PHE A 91 5.20 3.88 -6.48
N LEU A 92 5.70 3.22 -5.44
CA LEU A 92 5.60 3.69 -4.07
C LEU A 92 6.32 5.03 -3.85
N PRO A 93 7.61 5.20 -4.24
CA PRO A 93 8.29 6.48 -4.06
C PRO A 93 7.59 7.61 -4.82
N ARG A 94 7.10 7.33 -6.04
CA ARG A 94 6.37 8.30 -6.84
C ARG A 94 5.04 8.69 -6.19
N LEU A 95 4.32 7.73 -5.61
CA LEU A 95 3.08 7.99 -4.89
C LEU A 95 3.36 8.86 -3.65
N GLN A 96 4.39 8.55 -2.87
CA GLN A 96 4.80 9.34 -1.70
C GLN A 96 5.19 10.78 -2.08
N GLU A 97 5.94 10.96 -3.16
CA GLU A 97 6.28 12.29 -3.67
C GLU A 97 5.04 13.12 -4.01
N VAL A 98 4.05 12.50 -4.68
CA VAL A 98 2.77 13.15 -5.01
C VAL A 98 1.98 13.49 -3.75
N VAL A 99 1.94 12.59 -2.76
CA VAL A 99 1.28 12.84 -1.45
C VAL A 99 1.91 14.04 -0.75
N PHE A 100 3.23 14.13 -0.78
CA PHE A 100 3.98 15.16 -0.10
C PHE A 100 3.73 16.53 -0.76
N LYS A 101 3.95 16.60 -2.08
CA LYS A 101 3.91 17.85 -2.87
C LYS A 101 2.49 18.36 -3.14
N PHE A 102 1.55 17.47 -3.45
CA PHE A 102 0.23 17.84 -3.96
C PHE A 102 -0.91 17.25 -3.13
N ARG A 103 -2.10 17.84 -3.26
CA ARG A 103 -3.33 17.22 -2.77
C ARG A 103 -3.78 16.17 -3.78
N ILE A 104 -3.88 14.91 -3.36
CA ILE A 104 -4.34 13.84 -4.24
C ILE A 104 -5.82 14.06 -4.57
N SER A 105 -6.14 14.12 -5.86
CA SER A 105 -7.50 14.23 -6.35
C SER A 105 -8.27 12.92 -6.16
N ALA A 106 -9.60 13.02 -6.10
CA ALA A 106 -10.47 11.84 -6.00
C ALA A 106 -10.29 10.87 -7.18
N SER A 107 -10.00 11.38 -8.38
CA SER A 107 -9.72 10.57 -9.56
C SER A 107 -8.47 9.72 -9.38
N TYR A 108 -7.40 10.26 -8.81
CA TYR A 108 -6.17 9.52 -8.52
C TYR A 108 -6.38 8.43 -7.47
N MET A 109 -7.14 8.71 -6.41
CA MET A 109 -7.50 7.70 -5.42
C MET A 109 -8.30 6.55 -6.03
N ASN A 110 -9.24 6.85 -6.94
CA ASN A 110 -10.01 5.85 -7.67
C ASN A 110 -9.15 4.98 -8.60
N LEU A 111 -8.11 5.56 -9.20
CA LEU A 111 -7.12 4.79 -9.96
C LEU A 111 -6.43 3.82 -9.01
N ILE A 112 -5.80 4.28 -7.92
CA ILE A 112 -5.09 3.40 -6.97
C ILE A 112 -6.02 2.29 -6.43
N TYR A 113 -7.28 2.59 -6.14
CA TYR A 113 -8.29 1.60 -5.76
C TYR A 113 -8.49 0.51 -6.82
N LYS A 114 -8.58 0.88 -8.10
CA LYS A 114 -8.67 -0.07 -9.22
C LYS A 114 -7.42 -0.95 -9.30
N LEU A 115 -6.23 -0.42 -9.00
CA LEU A 115 -5.00 -1.22 -8.93
C LEU A 115 -5.05 -2.26 -7.82
N ALA A 116 -5.47 -1.85 -6.62
CA ALA A 116 -5.58 -2.75 -5.48
C ALA A 116 -6.52 -3.93 -5.78
N LYS A 117 -7.65 -3.66 -6.45
CA LYS A 117 -8.63 -4.69 -6.84
C LYS A 117 -8.08 -5.73 -7.81
N ILE A 118 -7.08 -5.38 -8.64
CA ILE A 118 -6.48 -6.34 -9.58
C ILE A 118 -5.70 -7.41 -8.82
N GLU A 119 -4.86 -6.99 -7.86
CA GLU A 119 -4.03 -7.94 -7.13
C GLU A 119 -3.72 -7.47 -5.70
N ASN A 120 -4.53 -7.95 -4.75
CA ASN A 120 -4.41 -7.62 -3.33
C ASN A 120 -3.04 -7.98 -2.74
N LYS A 121 -2.45 -9.13 -3.15
CA LYS A 121 -1.18 -9.63 -2.60
C LYS A 121 -0.04 -8.61 -2.76
N THR A 122 0.19 -8.18 -3.99
CA THR A 122 1.26 -7.24 -4.30
C THR A 122 0.94 -5.86 -3.73
N PHE A 123 -0.32 -5.42 -3.77
CA PHE A 123 -0.73 -4.15 -3.19
C PHE A 123 -0.44 -4.08 -1.68
N VAL A 124 -0.82 -5.11 -0.92
CA VAL A 124 -0.55 -5.17 0.52
C VAL A 124 0.96 -5.20 0.77
N SER A 125 1.66 -6.16 0.16
CA SER A 125 3.08 -6.40 0.44
C SER A 125 4.02 -5.28 -0.01
N SER A 126 3.72 -4.59 -1.12
CA SER A 126 4.64 -3.63 -1.75
C SER A 126 4.24 -2.18 -1.54
N ILE A 127 3.00 -1.91 -1.12
CA ILE A 127 2.52 -0.55 -0.86
C ILE A 127 2.16 -0.40 0.62
N ILE A 128 1.14 -1.11 1.11
CA ILE A 128 0.62 -0.90 2.48
C ILE A 128 1.68 -1.18 3.55
N LEU A 129 2.40 -2.30 3.46
CA LEU A 129 3.36 -2.66 4.50
C LEU A 129 4.58 -1.74 4.56
N PRO A 130 5.23 -1.38 3.42
CA PRO A 130 6.25 -0.35 3.42
C PRO A 130 5.77 0.98 4.02
N PHE A 131 4.51 1.35 3.77
CA PHE A 131 3.90 2.53 4.38
C PHE A 131 3.79 2.46 5.91
N PHE A 132 3.49 1.30 6.50
CA PHE A 132 3.50 1.17 7.97
C PHE A 132 4.91 1.18 8.56
N LYS A 133 5.90 0.71 7.80
CA LYS A 133 7.30 0.67 8.22
C LYS A 133 8.03 1.99 8.04
N SER A 134 7.53 2.92 7.24
CA SER A 134 8.12 4.24 7.13
C SER A 134 8.01 4.94 8.49
N ILE A 135 9.17 5.13 9.13
CA ILE A 135 9.32 5.51 10.54
C ILE A 135 8.55 6.80 10.89
N ASN A 136 8.27 7.65 9.89
CA ASN A 136 7.52 8.90 10.03
C ASN A 136 6.41 9.05 8.99
N CYS A 137 5.38 8.18 9.05
CA CYS A 137 4.16 8.36 8.27
C CYS A 137 3.58 9.77 8.50
N SER A 138 3.65 10.63 7.47
CA SER A 138 3.13 12.00 7.54
C SER A 138 1.60 11.99 7.73
N LYS A 139 1.03 13.09 8.26
CA LYS A 139 -0.44 13.20 8.40
C LYS A 139 -1.17 12.95 7.08
N LYS A 140 -0.59 13.38 5.95
CA LYS A 140 -1.15 13.18 4.60
C LYS A 140 -1.13 11.70 4.19
N GLU A 141 -0.01 11.01 4.40
CA GLU A 141 0.09 9.57 4.13
C GLU A 141 -0.86 8.75 5.00
N CYS A 142 -1.01 9.12 6.28
CA CYS A 142 -1.97 8.47 7.18
C CYS A 142 -3.40 8.53 6.65
N VAL A 143 -3.84 9.68 6.12
CA VAL A 143 -5.19 9.85 5.54
C VAL A 143 -5.39 8.92 4.34
N ILE A 144 -4.36 8.77 3.49
CA ILE A 144 -4.41 7.92 2.30
C ILE A 144 -4.42 6.44 2.69
N LEU A 145 -3.63 6.03 3.68
CA LEU A 145 -3.65 4.67 4.21
C LEU A 145 -5.00 4.34 4.84
N ILE A 146 -5.58 5.26 5.63
CA ILE A 146 -6.92 5.09 6.17
C ILE A 146 -7.93 4.92 5.03
N PHE A 147 -7.84 5.71 3.96
CA PHE A 147 -8.69 5.54 2.79
C PHE A 147 -8.54 4.15 2.17
N PHE A 148 -7.31 3.66 2.01
CA PHE A 148 -7.06 2.31 1.48
C PHE A 148 -7.69 1.24 2.37
N LEU A 149 -7.48 1.30 3.69
CA LEU A 149 -8.06 0.36 4.65
C LEU A 149 -9.60 0.39 4.63
N LEU A 150 -10.21 1.56 4.44
CA LEU A 150 -11.66 1.75 4.41
C LEU A 150 -12.32 1.42 3.08
N LYS A 151 -11.64 1.55 1.94
CA LYS A 151 -12.26 1.36 0.63
C LYS A 151 -11.91 0.03 -0.01
N ILE A 152 -10.68 -0.45 0.14
CA ILE A 152 -10.20 -1.65 -0.53
C ILE A 152 -10.70 -2.91 0.20
N PRO A 153 -11.33 -3.87 -0.51
CA PRO A 153 -11.66 -5.17 0.05
C PRO A 153 -10.41 -6.07 0.07
N PHE A 154 -10.00 -6.51 1.25
CA PHE A 154 -8.88 -7.43 1.43
C PHE A 154 -9.38 -8.87 1.56
N GLN A 155 -8.62 -9.83 1.02
CA GLN A 155 -8.87 -11.26 1.28
C GLN A 155 -8.46 -11.61 2.71
N VAL A 156 -9.14 -12.58 3.33
CA VAL A 156 -8.97 -12.99 4.74
C VAL A 156 -7.50 -13.29 5.10
N LYS A 157 -6.75 -13.94 4.20
CA LYS A 157 -5.32 -14.23 4.46
C LYS A 157 -4.48 -12.97 4.70
N TYR A 158 -4.80 -11.86 4.03
CA TYR A 158 -4.06 -10.61 4.18
C TYR A 158 -4.57 -9.77 5.35
N THR A 159 -5.80 -10.01 5.84
CA THR A 159 -6.36 -9.21 6.93
C THR A 159 -5.60 -9.41 8.22
N GLU A 160 -5.21 -10.65 8.52
CA GLU A 160 -4.41 -10.97 9.71
C GLU A 160 -3.01 -10.38 9.63
N TRP A 161 -2.38 -10.47 8.45
CA TRP A 161 -1.05 -9.90 8.25
C TRP A 161 -1.04 -8.38 8.44
N ILE A 162 -2.01 -7.68 7.85
CA ILE A 162 -2.16 -6.23 8.00
C ILE A 162 -2.37 -5.86 9.47
N LEU A 163 -3.27 -6.57 10.18
CA LEU A 163 -3.54 -6.30 11.58
C LEU A 163 -2.30 -6.52 12.46
N SER A 164 -1.53 -7.58 12.21
CA SER A 164 -0.28 -7.86 12.95
C SER A 164 0.73 -6.73 12.77
N GLU A 165 0.88 -6.23 11.54
CA GLU A 165 1.79 -5.12 11.25
C GLU A 165 1.30 -3.79 11.86
N ILE A 166 -0.02 -3.54 11.90
CA ILE A 166 -0.58 -2.38 12.59
C ILE A 166 -0.29 -2.45 14.10
N LEU A 167 -0.41 -3.63 14.73
CA LEU A 167 -0.13 -3.81 16.14
C LEU A 167 1.35 -3.61 16.50
N LYS A 168 2.28 -3.73 15.55
CA LYS A 168 3.72 -3.45 15.75
C LYS A 168 4.07 -1.96 15.75
N ILE A 169 3.18 -1.08 15.28
CA ILE A 169 3.43 0.36 15.23
C ILE A 169 3.67 0.91 16.65
N SER A 170 4.75 1.67 16.86
CA SER A 170 5.09 2.21 18.18
C SER A 170 4.10 3.27 18.67
N GLN A 171 3.66 4.15 17.77
CA GLN A 171 2.75 5.25 18.09
C GLN A 171 1.31 4.78 18.32
N ILE A 172 0.85 4.82 19.57
CA ILE A 172 -0.51 4.38 19.95
C ILE A 172 -1.62 5.11 19.19
N ARG A 173 -1.45 6.40 18.92
CA ARG A 173 -2.43 7.23 18.21
C ARG A 173 -2.64 6.76 16.77
N LEU A 174 -1.55 6.54 16.03
CA LEU A 174 -1.61 6.06 14.64
C LEU A 174 -2.15 4.64 14.58
N LYS A 175 -1.68 3.77 15.48
CA LYS A 175 -2.17 2.40 15.63
C LYS A 175 -3.70 2.37 15.79
N CYS A 176 -4.25 3.18 16.70
CA CYS A 176 -5.70 3.25 16.92
C CYS A 176 -6.46 3.80 15.71
N LEU A 177 -5.90 4.76 14.96
CA LEU A 177 -6.54 5.27 13.74
C LEU A 177 -6.65 4.19 12.66
N PHE A 178 -5.58 3.44 12.42
CA PHE A 178 -5.56 2.35 11.43
C PHE A 178 -6.39 1.15 11.89
N LEU A 179 -6.27 0.72 13.16
CA LEU A 179 -7.11 -0.32 13.74
C LEU A 179 -8.58 0.02 13.61
N ARG A 180 -8.97 1.25 13.99
CA ARG A 180 -10.36 1.69 13.87
C ARG A 180 -10.85 1.61 12.43
N ALA A 181 -10.08 2.14 11.48
CA ALA A 181 -10.41 2.07 10.05
C ALA A 181 -10.59 0.62 9.60
N PHE A 182 -9.71 -0.28 10.02
CA PHE A 182 -9.76 -1.68 9.63
C PHE A 182 -10.90 -2.46 10.27
N LEU A 183 -11.12 -2.31 11.58
CA LEU A 183 -12.15 -3.02 12.33
C LEU A 183 -13.57 -2.63 11.91
N THR A 184 -13.78 -1.45 11.32
CA THR A 184 -15.09 -1.08 10.74
C THR A 184 -15.54 -2.00 9.62
N LYS A 185 -14.62 -2.72 8.97
CA LYS A 185 -14.92 -3.65 7.86
C LYS A 185 -15.54 -4.96 8.30
N LYS A 186 -15.53 -5.31 9.59
CA LYS A 186 -16.10 -6.55 10.13
C LYS A 186 -15.58 -7.81 9.39
N TYR A 187 -14.29 -7.86 9.10
CA TYR A 187 -13.68 -9.07 8.54
C TYR A 187 -13.73 -10.20 9.57
N LYS A 188 -13.78 -11.44 9.09
CA LYS A 188 -13.54 -12.62 9.93
C LYS A 188 -12.07 -12.63 10.36
N ILE A 189 -11.83 -12.73 11.66
CA ILE A 189 -10.51 -12.71 12.29
C ILE A 189 -10.34 -14.04 13.04
N SER A 190 -9.17 -14.65 13.03
CA SER A 190 -8.90 -15.84 13.84
C SER A 190 -8.92 -15.54 15.34
N ASN A 191 -9.22 -16.56 16.15
CA ASN A 191 -9.26 -16.43 17.61
C ASN A 191 -7.91 -15.94 18.18
N LYS A 192 -6.78 -16.48 17.68
CA LYS A 192 -5.44 -16.03 18.07
C LYS A 192 -5.27 -14.52 17.91
N MET A 193 -5.75 -13.98 16.79
CA MET A 193 -5.63 -12.56 16.52
C MET A 193 -6.62 -11.73 17.35
N LEU A 194 -7.81 -12.27 17.66
CA LEU A 194 -8.71 -11.65 18.64
C LEU A 194 -8.08 -11.57 20.02
N ASP A 195 -7.41 -12.63 20.49
CA ASP A 195 -6.72 -12.63 21.78
C ASP A 195 -5.64 -11.54 21.83
N THR A 196 -4.80 -11.42 20.78
CA THR A 196 -3.79 -10.34 20.73
C THR A 196 -4.41 -8.93 20.70
N LEU A 197 -5.60 -8.77 20.11
CA LEU A 197 -6.33 -7.50 20.15
C LEU A 197 -6.87 -7.22 21.55
N VAL A 198 -7.40 -8.24 22.24
CA VAL A 198 -7.86 -8.15 23.63
C VAL A 198 -6.72 -7.74 24.53
N ASP A 199 -5.56 -8.39 24.42
CA ASP A 199 -4.36 -8.06 25.20
C ASP A 199 -3.93 -6.60 24.96
N PHE A 200 -3.87 -6.18 23.70
CA PHE A 200 -3.55 -4.79 23.34
C PHE A 200 -4.52 -3.79 24.00
N PHE A 201 -5.83 -4.04 23.94
CA PHE A 201 -6.81 -3.16 24.55
C PHE A 201 -6.70 -3.20 26.08
N ALA A 202 -6.58 -4.39 26.69
CA ALA A 202 -6.49 -4.58 28.14
C ALA A 202 -5.30 -3.82 28.75
N GLU A 203 -4.12 -3.92 28.14
CA GLU A 203 -2.92 -3.19 28.58
C GLU A 203 -3.10 -1.66 28.53
N LYS A 204 -3.88 -1.16 27.57
CA LYS A 204 -4.01 0.27 27.27
C LYS A 204 -5.35 0.87 27.70
N ILE A 205 -6.21 0.13 28.41
CA ILE A 205 -7.50 0.62 28.94
C ILE A 205 -7.35 1.92 29.74
N LYS A 206 -6.24 2.08 30.46
CA LYS A 206 -5.95 3.29 31.26
C LYS A 206 -5.70 4.53 30.40
N CYS A 207 -5.41 4.38 29.10
CA CYS A 207 -5.20 5.49 28.18
C CYS A 207 -6.53 6.16 27.81
N LYS A 208 -6.86 7.28 28.47
CA LYS A 208 -8.08 8.09 28.21
C LYS A 208 -8.05 8.89 26.89
N ASN A 209 -7.40 8.37 25.85
CA ASN A 209 -7.36 9.05 24.55
C ASN A 209 -8.68 8.82 23.80
N ILE A 210 -9.33 9.89 23.35
CA ILE A 210 -10.59 9.83 22.59
C ILE A 210 -10.47 8.90 21.36
N ILE A 211 -9.32 8.89 20.69
CA ILE A 211 -9.10 8.04 19.51
C ILE A 211 -9.05 6.57 19.91
N PHE A 212 -8.42 6.26 21.04
CA PHE A 212 -8.38 4.90 21.60
C PHE A 212 -9.78 4.44 21.98
N LEU A 213 -10.54 5.26 22.72
CA LEU A 213 -11.92 4.96 23.11
C LEU A 213 -12.82 4.71 21.90
N LYS A 214 -12.74 5.55 20.85
CA LYS A 214 -13.49 5.33 19.60
C LYS A 214 -13.11 4.01 18.92
N CYS A 215 -11.83 3.66 18.93
CA CYS A 215 -11.37 2.38 18.38
C CYS A 215 -11.88 1.19 19.20
N TYR A 216 -11.82 1.29 20.53
CA TYR A 216 -12.28 0.28 21.47
C TYR A 216 -13.79 0.03 21.36
N ILE A 217 -14.60 1.08 21.27
CA ILE A 217 -16.05 0.96 21.07
C ILE A 217 -16.36 0.22 19.75
N ILE A 218 -15.64 0.53 18.67
CA ILE A 218 -15.82 -0.15 17.37
C ILE A 218 -15.42 -1.63 17.47
N PHE A 219 -14.34 -1.93 18.19
CA PHE A 219 -13.93 -3.31 18.45
C PHE A 219 -15.03 -4.08 19.20
N LEU A 220 -15.51 -3.56 20.34
CA LEU A 220 -16.58 -4.19 21.10
C LEU A 220 -17.86 -4.33 20.28
N LYS A 221 -18.27 -3.30 19.55
CA LYS A 221 -19.49 -3.34 18.74
C LYS A 221 -19.46 -4.43 17.67
N ASN A 222 -18.29 -4.68 17.07
CA ASN A 222 -18.17 -5.61 15.95
C ASN A 222 -17.74 -7.02 16.36
N TYR A 223 -17.03 -7.16 17.48
CA TYR A 223 -16.39 -8.43 17.85
C TYR A 223 -16.80 -8.98 19.23
N SER A 224 -17.65 -8.30 20.00
CA SER A 224 -18.08 -8.77 21.35
C SER A 224 -18.70 -10.16 21.38
N CYS A 225 -19.41 -10.57 20.31
CA CYS A 225 -20.02 -11.89 20.20
C CYS A 225 -19.00 -13.02 20.06
N PHE A 226 -17.79 -12.71 19.57
CA PHE A 226 -16.73 -13.70 19.35
C PHE A 226 -15.76 -13.82 20.53
N LEU A 227 -15.98 -13.06 21.61
CA LEU A 227 -15.10 -13.07 22.78
C LEU A 227 -15.56 -14.09 23.83
N CYS A 228 -14.61 -14.88 24.33
CA CYS A 228 -14.78 -15.75 25.49
C CYS A 228 -15.09 -14.94 26.76
N LEU A 229 -15.71 -15.57 27.75
CA LEU A 229 -16.05 -14.94 29.03
C LEU A 229 -14.82 -14.39 29.77
N GLU A 230 -13.69 -15.09 29.71
CA GLU A 230 -12.44 -14.64 30.32
C GLU A 230 -11.90 -13.36 29.65
N ASN A 231 -11.90 -13.31 28.31
CA ASN A 231 -11.51 -12.13 27.55
C ASN A 231 -12.43 -10.94 27.87
N LYS A 232 -13.74 -11.18 28.02
CA LYS A 232 -14.68 -10.15 28.47
C LYS A 232 -14.32 -9.64 29.87
N LYS A 233 -14.05 -10.52 30.83
CA LYS A 233 -13.60 -10.13 32.18
C LYS A 233 -12.33 -9.27 32.10
N ARG A 234 -11.32 -9.64 31.30
CA ARG A 234 -10.09 -8.84 31.14
C ARG A 234 -10.36 -7.43 30.58
N LEU A 235 -11.32 -7.30 29.67
CA LEU A 235 -11.70 -6.01 29.09
C LEU A 235 -12.57 -5.15 30.02
N PHE A 236 -13.40 -5.78 30.86
CA PHE A 236 -14.36 -5.13 31.75
C PHE A 236 -13.94 -5.08 33.22
N ASN A 237 -12.82 -5.72 33.60
CA ASN A 237 -12.10 -5.50 34.86
C ASN A 237 -11.43 -4.11 34.83
N LEU A 238 -12.24 -3.10 34.56
CA LEU A 238 -12.05 -1.76 35.06
C LEU A 238 -12.22 -1.85 36.58
N PRO A 239 -11.37 -1.20 37.39
CA PRO A 239 -11.73 -0.98 38.77
C PRO A 239 -13.10 -0.32 38.78
N GLU A 240 -14.06 -0.93 39.48
CA GLU A 240 -15.37 -0.36 39.72
C GLU A 240 -15.20 1.11 40.15
N LYS A 241 -16.04 1.99 39.58
CA LYS A 241 -16.09 3.46 39.75
C LYS A 241 -15.36 4.27 38.68
N LYS A 242 -16.12 4.64 37.64
CA LYS A 242 -16.63 6.03 37.49
C LYS A 242 -17.65 6.06 36.37
N THR A 243 -18.92 6.16 36.78
CA THR A 243 -20.06 6.57 35.97
C THR A 243 -19.70 7.80 35.14
N ILE A 244 -19.57 7.65 33.82
CA ILE A 244 -19.55 8.77 32.91
C ILE A 244 -21.01 9.15 32.70
N TYR A 245 -21.51 10.07 33.54
CA TYR A 245 -22.73 10.81 33.23
C TYR A 245 -22.45 11.62 31.96
N VAL A 246 -23.06 11.21 30.85
CA VAL A 246 -23.30 12.10 29.72
C VAL A 246 -24.43 13.02 30.18
N LYS A 247 -24.09 14.25 30.61
CA LYS A 247 -25.10 15.30 30.74
C LYS A 247 -25.51 15.71 29.32
N ASN A 248 -26.82 15.69 29.11
CA ASN A 248 -27.54 16.15 27.91
C ASN A 248 -27.12 17.57 27.50
#